data_AF-A0A9X1LN57-F1
#
_entry.id   AF-A0A9X1LN57-F1
#
_cell.length_a   1.000
_cell.length_b   1.000
_cell.length_c   1.000
_cell.angle_alpha   90.00
_cell.angle_beta   90.00
_cell.angle_gamma   90.00
#
_symmetry.space_group_name_H-M   'P 1'
#
loop_
_entity.id
_entity.type
_entity.pdbx_description
1 polymer ?
#
loop_
_entity_poly.entity_id
_entity_poly.type
_entity_poly.pdbx_seq_one_letter_code
_entity_poly.pdbx_strand_id
1 'polypeptide(L)'
;MRREITGAVALAALLALGGCAMSPAAPLPTGAELDVDLDVGPRAPFVDAGSDGVRVVDGDDWTMPEEVRPAENSGLFSEEASAEDLVAVRSIDLSWRQVQPEKGGTIDREAGGEAQGMSFDSLDAQLAEPGDFWMRIFASGEDWAPKWVAEDCGVSTYGPDYDGQRHLPIWNECVWGHLMDTYRAVFVDAGLAADPRLRFVYVPGAFTWAEFDYEMVSAAVEAGDLDEETYLAWYGHAWDDLVELFGENAHKLVFTGEDYPFGPFGTADDLLARQAVDAGMGVRTGITELANFHLNEAPAYGSSIQPDGHLVVDESLPIHSGGFIVATENECYTDCGYQTDDPYYSVRQSNLKALQLRMNWMYVVPGPSYMAEYPEHWDWVRLSLGQTAETSADAWAAFRDAEDRYWAEEEFPREWDDQPWVRNLERWLVQVDEPGSVAHRTDADTHVADLEEDNGMAHEGLSTSVADGDTGFVLEVDERFAVASDGQDAVLKVTFLDTGDGAFQVGTDAGDSAPVARTGSGEWRTATIALPDGAVGADATRLRIALDSDDEGADDLVVRFARLVRIG
;
A
#
# COMPACT_ATOMS: atom_id res chain seq x y z
N MET A 1 29.24 84.62 -13.39
CA MET A 1 29.59 83.35 -14.05
C MET A 1 28.54 82.33 -13.62
N ARG A 2 27.66 81.90 -14.55
CA ARG A 2 26.74 80.73 -14.54
C ARG A 2 25.75 80.56 -13.35
N ARG A 3 24.45 80.81 -13.62
CA ARG A 3 23.28 79.87 -13.67
C ARG A 3 22.65 79.57 -12.30
N GLU A 4 21.42 80.04 -12.01
CA GLU A 4 20.08 79.47 -12.39
C GLU A 4 19.81 78.09 -11.77
N ILE A 5 18.62 77.67 -11.32
CA ILE A 5 17.27 78.18 -10.95
C ILE A 5 16.54 76.91 -10.39
N THR A 6 15.50 77.08 -9.55
CA THR A 6 14.43 76.11 -9.13
C THR A 6 14.82 74.85 -8.35
N GLY A 7 14.07 74.31 -7.37
CA GLY A 7 12.70 74.52 -6.88
C GLY A 7 12.01 73.16 -6.68
N ALA A 8 11.51 72.85 -5.48
CA ALA A 8 10.47 71.84 -5.13
C ALA A 8 10.29 71.88 -3.59
N VAL A 9 9.19 72.26 -2.95
CA VAL A 9 7.78 71.79 -2.96
C VAL A 9 7.62 70.34 -2.47
N ALA A 10 6.69 70.19 -1.51
CA ALA A 10 6.09 68.97 -0.95
C ALA A 10 6.75 68.37 0.31
N LEU A 11 6.26 68.80 1.47
CA LEU A 11 6.39 68.08 2.74
C LEU A 11 5.02 68.01 3.40
N ALA A 12 4.15 67.11 2.93
CA ALA A 12 2.89 66.73 3.58
C ALA A 12 2.26 65.52 2.86
N ALA A 13 2.57 64.31 3.30
CA ALA A 13 1.71 63.11 3.23
C ALA A 13 2.52 61.87 3.68
N LEU A 14 2.52 61.59 4.98
CA LEU A 14 2.86 60.28 5.53
C LEU A 14 1.82 60.02 6.64
N LEU A 15 0.60 59.74 6.19
CA LEU A 15 -0.51 59.25 6.99
C LEU A 15 -0.57 57.73 6.79
N ALA A 16 -0.37 57.01 7.89
CA ALA A 16 -0.99 55.73 8.23
C ALA A 16 -1.14 54.68 7.11
N LEU A 17 -0.06 53.96 6.82
CA LEU A 17 -0.15 52.54 6.49
C LEU A 17 0.10 51.77 7.79
N GLY A 18 -0.92 51.73 8.64
CA GLY A 18 -0.98 50.73 9.71
C GLY A 18 -1.26 49.39 9.06
N GLY A 19 -0.21 48.73 8.57
CA GLY A 19 -0.30 47.32 8.26
C GLY A 19 -0.73 46.61 9.54
N CYS A 20 -1.86 45.93 9.50
CA CYS A 20 -2.20 44.91 10.48
C CYS A 20 -1.04 43.91 10.43
N ALA A 21 -0.09 44.05 11.36
CA ALA A 21 0.87 42.99 11.61
C ALA A 21 0.03 41.83 12.15
N MET A 22 -0.34 40.92 11.27
CA MET A 22 -0.80 39.58 11.64
C MET A 22 0.25 39.08 12.62
N SER A 23 -0.16 38.85 13.87
CA SER A 23 0.75 38.22 14.83
C SER A 23 1.09 36.85 14.27
N PRO A 24 2.36 36.42 14.32
CA PRO A 24 2.71 35.07 13.88
C PRO A 24 1.83 34.08 14.64
N ALA A 25 1.33 33.07 13.93
CA ALA A 25 0.53 32.00 14.52
C ALA A 25 1.26 31.45 15.76
N ALA A 26 0.50 31.17 16.82
CA ALA A 26 1.08 30.53 17.99
C ALA A 26 1.71 29.19 17.56
N PRO A 27 2.96 28.90 17.96
CA PRO A 27 3.63 27.67 17.57
C PRO A 27 2.80 26.46 17.96
N LEU A 28 2.83 25.43 17.12
CA LEU A 28 2.16 24.16 17.40
C LEU A 28 2.74 23.53 18.68
N PRO A 29 1.92 22.90 19.53
CA PRO A 29 2.40 22.04 20.60
C PRO A 29 3.32 20.97 20.00
N THR A 30 4.49 20.81 20.60
CA THR A 30 5.40 19.72 20.29
C THR A 30 5.29 18.67 21.39
N GLY A 31 4.78 17.49 21.04
CA GLY A 31 4.94 16.29 21.84
C GLY A 31 6.41 15.87 21.91
N ALA A 32 6.77 15.06 22.89
CA ALA A 32 8.08 14.41 22.92
C ALA A 32 8.18 13.37 21.78
N GLU A 33 9.38 12.86 21.50
CA GLU A 33 9.50 11.66 20.67
C GLU A 33 8.85 10.47 21.40
N LEU A 34 8.14 9.62 20.64
CA LEU A 34 7.61 8.36 21.14
C LEU A 34 8.78 7.38 21.29
N ASP A 35 8.75 6.54 22.34
CA ASP A 35 9.75 5.50 22.58
C ASP A 35 9.44 4.23 21.76
N VAL A 36 9.20 4.39 20.45
CA VAL A 36 9.11 3.28 19.50
C VAL A 36 10.34 3.33 18.61
N ASP A 37 11.26 2.39 18.82
CA ASP A 37 12.43 2.22 17.98
C ASP A 37 12.00 1.56 16.67
N LEU A 38 11.84 2.38 15.62
CA LEU A 38 11.51 1.93 14.27
C LEU A 38 12.72 1.36 13.54
N ASP A 39 13.94 1.57 14.03
CA ASP A 39 15.17 1.03 13.44
C ASP A 39 15.50 -0.39 13.96
N VAL A 40 14.53 -1.05 14.60
CA VAL A 40 14.67 -2.42 15.10
C VAL A 40 14.69 -3.40 13.93
N GLY A 41 15.77 -4.19 13.86
CA GLY A 41 15.90 -5.32 12.92
C GLY A 41 14.96 -6.48 13.26
N PRO A 42 15.13 -7.65 12.64
CA PRO A 42 14.24 -8.78 12.85
C PRO A 42 14.15 -9.21 14.32
N ARG A 43 12.94 -9.61 14.74
CA ARG A 43 12.63 -10.14 16.08
C ARG A 43 12.91 -11.63 16.19
N ALA A 44 12.83 -12.37 15.08
CA ALA A 44 13.14 -13.80 15.01
C ALA A 44 14.56 -14.03 14.47
N PRO A 45 15.33 -14.98 15.03
CA PRO A 45 16.65 -15.30 14.51
C PRO A 45 16.56 -15.92 13.11
N PHE A 46 17.44 -15.49 12.21
CA PHE A 46 17.52 -16.04 10.86
C PHE A 46 17.75 -17.56 10.87
N VAL A 47 16.92 -18.29 10.14
CA VAL A 47 17.15 -19.70 9.85
C VAL A 47 18.08 -19.81 8.65
N ASP A 48 19.36 -20.05 8.92
CA ASP A 48 20.40 -20.27 7.91
C ASP A 48 20.43 -21.73 7.39
N ALA A 49 21.00 -21.92 6.20
CA ALA A 49 21.17 -23.24 5.59
C ALA A 49 22.10 -24.18 6.37
N GLY A 50 22.98 -23.63 7.21
CA GLY A 50 23.91 -24.38 8.05
C GLY A 50 25.06 -25.04 7.27
N SER A 51 25.91 -25.79 7.98
CA SER A 51 27.14 -26.36 7.40
C SER A 51 26.91 -27.43 6.32
N ASP A 52 25.73 -28.03 6.31
CA ASP A 52 25.36 -29.07 5.34
C ASP A 52 24.75 -28.46 4.07
N GLY A 53 24.58 -27.12 4.03
CA GLY A 53 24.05 -26.38 2.88
C GLY A 53 22.53 -26.44 2.73
N VAL A 54 21.82 -27.15 3.60
CA VAL A 54 20.35 -27.23 3.63
C VAL A 54 19.84 -27.32 5.07
N ARG A 55 18.81 -26.52 5.37
CA ARG A 55 18.02 -26.63 6.61
C ARG A 55 16.53 -26.61 6.30
N VAL A 56 15.80 -27.65 6.69
CA VAL A 56 14.35 -27.76 6.51
C VAL A 56 13.60 -27.51 7.82
N VAL A 57 12.65 -26.60 7.84
CA VAL A 57 11.72 -26.32 8.96
C VAL A 57 10.27 -26.57 8.53
N ASP A 58 9.38 -26.76 9.49
CA ASP A 58 7.97 -26.98 9.23
C ASP A 58 7.25 -25.64 9.03
N GLY A 59 6.28 -25.58 8.12
CA GLY A 59 5.57 -24.36 7.76
C GLY A 59 6.37 -23.39 6.88
N ASP A 60 5.83 -22.17 6.72
CA ASP A 60 6.53 -21.05 6.08
C ASP A 60 7.62 -20.51 7.01
N ASP A 61 8.74 -20.08 6.43
CA ASP A 61 9.82 -19.43 7.16
C ASP A 61 9.95 -17.97 6.71
N TRP A 62 9.53 -17.05 7.58
CA TRP A 62 9.54 -15.61 7.34
C TRP A 62 10.80 -14.91 7.83
N THR A 63 11.73 -15.63 8.47
CA THR A 63 12.91 -15.04 9.12
C THR A 63 13.83 -14.31 8.14
N MET A 64 14.46 -13.22 8.60
CA MET A 64 15.33 -12.33 7.82
C MET A 64 16.71 -12.18 8.51
N PRO A 65 17.79 -11.86 7.76
CA PRO A 65 19.11 -11.59 8.33
C PRO A 65 19.11 -10.44 9.36
N GLU A 66 20.01 -10.49 10.35
CA GLU A 66 20.02 -9.56 11.50
C GLU A 66 20.24 -8.09 11.10
N GLU A 67 20.92 -7.85 9.98
CA GLU A 67 21.25 -6.54 9.42
C GLU A 67 20.08 -5.82 8.73
N VAL A 68 18.98 -6.53 8.44
CA VAL A 68 17.83 -5.95 7.73
C VAL A 68 17.17 -4.86 8.58
N ARG A 69 16.83 -3.72 7.96
CA ARG A 69 16.18 -2.59 8.61
C ARG A 69 15.00 -2.10 7.77
N PRO A 70 13.95 -1.50 8.38
CA PRO A 70 12.87 -0.87 7.63
C PRO A 70 13.37 0.22 6.67
N ALA A 71 12.61 0.50 5.63
CA ALA A 71 12.88 1.63 4.75
C ALA A 71 12.53 2.97 5.44
N GLU A 72 13.24 4.05 5.10
CA GLU A 72 13.13 5.35 5.79
C GLU A 72 11.72 5.92 5.83
N ASN A 73 10.96 5.80 4.73
CA ASN A 73 9.58 6.25 4.62
C ASN A 73 8.65 5.04 4.49
N SER A 74 8.60 4.23 5.54
CA SER A 74 7.74 3.05 5.60
C SER A 74 7.26 2.77 7.02
N GLY A 75 6.21 1.97 7.15
CA GLY A 75 5.82 1.44 8.45
C GLY A 75 4.35 1.05 8.58
N LEU A 76 3.99 0.71 9.81
CA LEU A 76 2.63 0.39 10.22
C LEU A 76 2.01 1.59 10.94
N PHE A 77 0.74 1.85 10.65
CA PHE A 77 -0.02 2.94 11.26
C PHE A 77 -1.43 2.50 11.65
N SER A 78 -2.04 3.22 12.59
CA SER A 78 -3.37 2.93 13.14
C SER A 78 -3.93 4.17 13.83
N GLU A 79 -5.14 4.12 14.40
CA GLU A 79 -5.67 5.17 15.27
C GLU A 79 -4.76 5.40 16.47
N GLU A 80 -4.27 4.30 17.07
CA GLU A 80 -3.41 4.29 18.25
C GLU A 80 -2.02 3.72 17.94
N ALA A 81 -0.97 4.27 18.57
CA ALA A 81 0.36 3.69 18.47
C ALA A 81 0.53 2.49 19.43
N SER A 82 1.22 1.45 18.98
CA SER A 82 1.58 0.27 19.78
C SER A 82 3.08 -0.03 19.63
N ALA A 83 3.85 0.19 20.69
CA ALA A 83 5.27 -0.17 20.73
C ALA A 83 5.50 -1.68 20.68
N GLU A 84 4.58 -2.46 21.26
CA GLU A 84 4.64 -3.92 21.26
C GLU A 84 4.51 -4.46 19.83
N ASP A 85 3.62 -3.88 19.04
CA ASP A 85 3.32 -4.31 17.67
C ASP A 85 4.11 -3.53 16.60
N LEU A 86 4.95 -2.56 16.99
CA LEU A 86 5.69 -1.65 16.10
C LEU A 86 4.78 -0.81 15.20
N VAL A 87 3.58 -0.49 15.68
CA VAL A 87 2.69 0.51 15.08
C VAL A 87 3.09 1.87 15.64
N ALA A 88 3.82 2.66 14.87
CA ALA A 88 4.46 3.87 15.39
C ALA A 88 3.72 5.17 15.08
N VAL A 89 2.86 5.16 14.06
CA VAL A 89 2.16 6.36 13.59
C VAL A 89 0.70 6.25 13.98
N ARG A 90 0.29 7.12 14.90
CA ARG A 90 -1.10 7.23 15.36
C ARG A 90 -1.88 8.24 14.53
N SER A 91 -3.20 8.22 14.66
CA SER A 91 -4.06 9.21 14.03
C SER A 91 -4.06 10.55 14.77
N ILE A 92 -4.29 11.63 14.02
CA ILE A 92 -4.95 12.84 14.48
C ILE A 92 -6.24 12.99 13.68
N ASP A 93 -7.36 12.92 14.37
CA ASP A 93 -8.68 12.94 13.76
C ASP A 93 -9.40 14.23 14.13
N LEU A 94 -9.90 14.93 13.12
CA LEU A 94 -10.65 16.18 13.30
C LEU A 94 -11.92 16.16 12.47
N SER A 95 -12.99 16.76 12.99
CA SER A 95 -14.13 17.13 12.15
C SER A 95 -13.97 18.53 11.57
N TRP A 96 -14.46 18.76 10.35
CA TRP A 96 -14.45 20.12 9.77
C TRP A 96 -15.21 21.12 10.65
N ARG A 97 -16.34 20.71 11.24
CA ARG A 97 -17.13 21.53 12.18
C ARG A 97 -16.35 21.89 13.44
N GLN A 98 -15.51 20.99 13.95
CA GLN A 98 -14.65 21.25 15.10
C GLN A 98 -13.62 22.34 14.78
N VAL A 99 -12.92 22.21 13.65
CA VAL A 99 -11.84 23.15 13.32
C VAL A 99 -12.35 24.48 12.77
N GLN A 100 -13.51 24.52 12.12
CA GLN A 100 -14.08 25.75 11.55
C GLN A 100 -15.59 25.90 11.86
N PRO A 101 -15.96 26.13 13.13
CA PRO A 101 -17.36 26.15 13.56
C PRO A 101 -18.15 27.35 13.00
N GLU A 102 -17.47 28.45 12.66
CA GLU A 102 -18.08 29.69 12.20
C GLU A 102 -17.49 30.17 10.87
N LYS A 103 -18.35 30.71 9.99
CA LYS A 103 -17.95 31.27 8.70
C LYS A 103 -16.95 32.41 8.86
N GLY A 104 -15.80 32.29 8.20
CA GLY A 104 -14.75 33.32 8.22
C GLY A 104 -14.06 33.49 9.58
N GLY A 105 -14.31 32.57 10.53
CA GLY A 105 -13.55 32.47 11.77
C GLY A 105 -12.14 31.91 11.54
N THR A 106 -11.24 32.14 12.51
CA THR A 106 -9.98 31.41 12.57
C THR A 106 -10.24 29.95 12.95
N ILE A 107 -9.29 29.05 12.63
CA ILE A 107 -9.41 27.66 13.09
C ILE A 107 -9.50 27.59 14.62
N ASP A 108 -10.39 26.75 15.13
CA ASP A 108 -10.48 26.43 16.56
C ASP A 108 -9.57 25.23 16.85
N ARG A 109 -8.58 25.44 17.72
CA ARG A 109 -7.57 24.45 18.09
C ARG A 109 -7.85 23.81 19.46
N GLU A 110 -8.80 24.37 20.21
CA GLU A 110 -9.10 23.99 21.60
C GLU A 110 -10.44 23.24 21.73
N ALA A 111 -11.31 23.31 20.72
CA ALA A 111 -12.54 22.53 20.66
C ALA A 111 -12.28 21.05 20.35
N GLY A 112 -13.01 20.15 21.02
CA GLY A 112 -13.17 18.76 20.61
C GLY A 112 -14.23 18.61 19.51
N GLY A 113 -14.29 17.45 18.88
CA GLY A 113 -15.19 17.16 17.77
C GLY A 113 -15.73 15.74 17.79
N GLU A 114 -16.59 15.43 16.83
CA GLU A 114 -17.17 14.10 16.67
C GLU A 114 -17.40 13.84 15.18
N ALA A 115 -17.17 12.60 14.72
CA ALA A 115 -17.55 12.08 13.41
C ALA A 115 -17.63 10.54 13.48
N GLN A 116 -18.50 9.90 12.70
CA GLN A 116 -18.67 8.43 12.70
C GLN A 116 -18.89 7.80 14.08
N GLY A 117 -19.57 8.51 14.99
CA GLY A 117 -19.77 8.05 16.37
C GLY A 117 -18.51 8.07 17.24
N MET A 118 -17.37 8.51 16.71
CA MET A 118 -16.14 8.75 17.44
C MET A 118 -16.12 10.15 18.05
N SER A 119 -15.45 10.31 19.19
CA SER A 119 -15.18 11.60 19.81
C SER A 119 -13.69 11.91 19.72
N PHE A 120 -13.38 13.13 19.31
CA PHE A 120 -12.02 13.62 19.12
C PHE A 120 -11.69 14.70 20.14
N ASP A 121 -10.51 14.57 20.73
CA ASP A 121 -9.91 15.66 21.51
C ASP A 121 -9.57 16.85 20.60
N SER A 122 -9.21 17.98 21.20
CA SER A 122 -8.83 19.16 20.42
C SER A 122 -7.54 18.97 19.64
N LEU A 123 -7.37 19.71 18.54
CA LEU A 123 -6.14 19.67 17.75
C LEU A 123 -4.90 19.89 18.62
N ASP A 124 -4.93 20.87 19.53
CA ASP A 124 -3.79 21.14 20.41
C ASP A 124 -3.53 20.02 21.43
N ALA A 125 -4.58 19.33 21.89
CA ALA A 125 -4.43 18.18 22.78
C ALA A 125 -3.79 16.99 22.04
N GLN A 126 -4.32 16.66 20.85
CA GLN A 126 -3.79 15.59 20.02
C GLN A 126 -2.35 15.86 19.54
N LEU A 127 -1.98 17.11 19.24
CA LEU A 127 -0.60 17.48 18.86
C LEU A 127 0.40 17.46 20.03
N ALA A 128 -0.10 17.60 21.26
CA ALA A 128 0.73 17.53 22.46
C ALA A 128 1.14 16.10 22.82
N GLU A 129 0.43 15.10 22.29
CA GLU A 129 0.82 13.71 22.41
C GLU A 129 2.12 13.42 21.63
N PRO A 130 3.00 12.56 22.18
CA PRO A 130 4.27 12.25 21.57
C PRO A 130 4.14 11.44 20.27
N GLY A 131 5.20 11.45 19.49
CA GLY A 131 5.34 10.64 18.28
C GLY A 131 4.87 11.28 16.98
N ASP A 132 5.09 10.51 15.94
CA ASP A 132 4.64 10.82 14.59
C ASP A 132 3.15 10.52 14.44
N PHE A 133 2.52 11.19 13.49
CA PHE A 133 1.11 11.04 13.24
C PHE A 133 0.76 11.11 11.76
N TRP A 134 -0.32 10.42 11.42
CA TRP A 134 -1.08 10.64 10.20
C TRP A 134 -2.35 11.41 10.56
N MET A 135 -3.01 12.01 9.57
CA MET A 135 -4.13 12.89 9.85
C MET A 135 -5.27 12.71 8.86
N ARG A 136 -6.51 12.81 9.36
CA ARG A 136 -7.70 12.98 8.53
C ARG A 136 -8.57 14.11 9.06
N ILE A 137 -9.18 14.84 8.14
CA ILE A 137 -10.26 15.78 8.45
C ILE A 137 -11.53 15.20 7.87
N PHE A 138 -12.46 14.80 8.72
CA PHE A 138 -13.80 14.39 8.32
C PHE A 138 -14.53 15.61 7.75
N ALA A 139 -14.66 15.65 6.42
CA ALA A 139 -14.89 16.89 5.67
C ALA A 139 -16.26 16.99 4.99
N SER A 140 -17.11 15.97 5.03
CA SER A 140 -18.36 16.02 4.24
C SER A 140 -19.64 15.66 4.98
N GLY A 141 -19.61 14.87 6.05
CA GLY A 141 -20.85 14.40 6.67
C GLY A 141 -21.71 15.50 7.28
N GLU A 142 -23.03 15.37 7.18
CA GLU A 142 -24.03 16.34 7.61
C GLU A 142 -23.85 16.76 9.08
N ASP A 143 -23.41 15.82 9.91
CA ASP A 143 -23.25 16.00 11.35
C ASP A 143 -21.87 16.51 11.78
N TRP A 144 -20.87 16.51 10.90
CA TRP A 144 -19.50 16.93 11.23
C TRP A 144 -18.88 17.93 10.24
N ALA A 145 -19.56 18.24 9.14
CA ALA A 145 -19.31 19.44 8.36
C ALA A 145 -20.00 20.65 9.00
N PRO A 146 -19.46 21.88 8.89
CA PRO A 146 -20.10 23.06 9.45
C PRO A 146 -21.43 23.36 8.74
N LYS A 147 -22.51 23.53 9.51
CA LYS A 147 -23.85 23.80 8.96
C LYS A 147 -23.90 25.04 8.07
N TRP A 148 -23.07 26.04 8.40
CA TRP A 148 -23.01 27.28 7.64
C TRP A 148 -22.50 27.07 6.21
N VAL A 149 -21.73 26.01 5.91
CA VAL A 149 -21.25 25.71 4.55
C VAL A 149 -22.42 25.34 3.64
N ALA A 150 -23.27 24.42 4.10
CA ALA A 150 -24.48 24.02 3.35
C ALA A 150 -25.43 25.20 3.12
N GLU A 151 -25.64 26.02 4.15
CA GLU A 151 -26.48 27.22 4.08
C GLU A 151 -25.91 28.28 3.12
N ASP A 152 -24.60 28.49 3.13
CA ASP A 152 -23.94 29.50 2.30
C ASP A 152 -23.87 29.09 0.83
N CYS A 153 -23.55 27.82 0.57
CA CYS A 153 -23.45 27.28 -0.78
C CYS A 153 -24.81 26.89 -1.37
N GLY A 154 -25.86 26.84 -0.55
CA GLY A 154 -27.21 26.48 -0.98
C GLY A 154 -27.31 25.03 -1.47
N VAL A 155 -26.54 24.12 -0.86
CA VAL A 155 -26.48 22.71 -1.23
C VAL A 155 -27.23 21.83 -0.23
N SER A 156 -27.67 20.66 -0.68
CA SER A 156 -28.16 19.57 0.18
C SER A 156 -27.13 18.44 0.24
N THR A 157 -27.28 17.58 1.25
CA THR A 157 -26.47 16.36 1.40
C THR A 157 -27.02 15.22 0.54
N TYR A 158 -26.16 14.26 0.16
CA TYR A 158 -26.51 13.01 -0.52
C TYR A 158 -26.37 11.81 0.43
N GLY A 159 -26.86 10.62 0.03
CA GLY A 159 -26.92 9.41 0.86
C GLY A 159 -28.33 9.07 1.35
N PRO A 160 -28.48 8.26 2.43
CA PRO A 160 -27.40 7.78 3.29
C PRO A 160 -26.47 6.79 2.58
N ASP A 161 -25.23 6.71 3.03
CA ASP A 161 -24.28 5.65 2.68
C ASP A 161 -24.53 4.35 3.46
N TYR A 162 -23.62 3.37 3.32
CA TYR A 162 -23.68 2.09 4.02
C TYR A 162 -23.67 2.17 5.56
N ASP A 163 -23.15 3.25 6.14
CA ASP A 163 -23.17 3.53 7.59
C ASP A 163 -24.31 4.48 8.02
N GLY A 164 -25.22 4.79 7.09
CA GLY A 164 -26.38 5.63 7.37
C GLY A 164 -26.12 7.13 7.32
N GLN A 165 -24.95 7.55 6.83
CA GLN A 165 -24.46 8.92 6.88
C GLN A 165 -24.77 9.69 5.60
N ARG A 166 -25.02 10.98 5.73
CA ARG A 166 -25.29 11.87 4.58
C ARG A 166 -24.14 12.85 4.41
N HIS A 167 -23.79 13.18 3.17
CA HIS A 167 -22.58 13.96 2.87
C HIS A 167 -22.82 15.16 1.97
N LEU A 168 -22.10 16.25 2.24
CA LEU A 168 -22.03 17.43 1.39
C LEU A 168 -21.35 17.10 0.06
N PRO A 169 -21.80 17.71 -1.06
CA PRO A 169 -21.18 17.54 -2.37
C PRO A 169 -19.86 18.30 -2.44
N ILE A 170 -18.74 17.62 -2.18
CA ILE A 170 -17.42 18.24 -2.26
C ILE A 170 -17.06 18.71 -3.68
N TRP A 171 -17.73 18.17 -4.71
CA TRP A 171 -17.65 18.61 -6.10
C TRP A 171 -18.36 19.93 -6.40
N ASN A 172 -19.06 20.51 -5.43
CA ASN A 172 -19.60 21.86 -5.57
C ASN A 172 -18.48 22.88 -5.29
N GLU A 173 -18.17 23.74 -6.27
CA GLU A 173 -17.10 24.77 -6.16
C GLU A 173 -17.15 25.63 -4.91
N CYS A 174 -18.35 25.97 -4.41
CA CYS A 174 -18.46 26.74 -3.17
C CYS A 174 -18.06 25.91 -1.95
N VAL A 175 -18.49 24.64 -1.89
CA VAL A 175 -18.12 23.71 -0.81
C VAL A 175 -16.63 23.42 -0.86
N TRP A 176 -16.10 23.10 -2.05
CA TRP A 176 -14.68 22.87 -2.29
C TRP A 176 -13.83 24.07 -1.86
N GLY A 177 -14.23 25.29 -2.25
CA GLY A 177 -13.53 26.51 -1.87
C GLY A 177 -13.45 26.71 -0.35
N HIS A 178 -14.53 26.45 0.39
CA HIS A 178 -14.51 26.54 1.86
C HIS A 178 -13.65 25.44 2.49
N LEU A 179 -13.63 24.23 1.91
CA LEU A 179 -12.77 23.15 2.38
C LEU A 179 -11.29 23.49 2.15
N MET A 180 -10.95 24.03 0.98
CA MET A 180 -9.60 24.50 0.65
C MET A 180 -9.12 25.64 1.56
N ASP A 181 -10.02 26.56 1.95
CA ASP A 181 -9.71 27.58 2.95
C ASP A 181 -9.41 26.97 4.33
N THR A 182 -10.11 25.89 4.70
CA THR A 182 -9.86 25.15 5.93
C THR A 182 -8.50 24.44 5.87
N TYR A 183 -8.21 23.75 4.77
CA TYR A 183 -6.91 23.11 4.57
C TYR A 183 -5.75 24.11 4.57
N ARG A 184 -5.94 25.30 3.98
CA ARG A 184 -4.92 26.34 4.06
C ARG A 184 -4.69 26.77 5.51
N ALA A 185 -5.77 27.03 6.25
CA ALA A 185 -5.66 27.48 7.62
C ALA A 185 -5.01 26.44 8.55
N VAL A 186 -5.33 25.15 8.38
CA VAL A 186 -4.80 24.04 9.17
C VAL A 186 -3.38 23.68 8.75
N PHE A 187 -3.15 23.41 7.47
CA PHE A 187 -1.88 22.83 7.02
C PHE A 187 -0.82 23.88 6.70
N VAL A 188 -1.19 25.03 6.15
CA VAL A 188 -0.23 26.07 5.75
C VAL A 188 -0.08 27.12 6.84
N ASP A 189 -1.16 27.77 7.26
CA ASP A 189 -1.09 28.91 8.17
C ASP A 189 -0.72 28.50 9.60
N ALA A 190 -1.21 27.34 10.08
CA ALA A 190 -0.78 26.77 11.35
C ALA A 190 0.51 25.94 11.24
N GLY A 191 0.99 25.68 10.02
CA GLY A 191 2.29 25.07 9.75
C GLY A 191 2.35 23.54 9.84
N LEU A 192 1.20 22.84 9.87
CA LEU A 192 1.18 21.38 10.01
C LEU A 192 1.78 20.63 8.81
N ALA A 193 1.64 21.13 7.57
CA ALA A 193 2.26 20.50 6.40
C ALA A 193 3.79 20.37 6.57
N ALA A 194 4.40 21.38 7.20
CA ALA A 194 5.83 21.44 7.47
C ALA A 194 6.24 20.80 8.82
N ASP A 195 5.30 20.28 9.62
CA ASP A 195 5.64 19.55 10.85
C ASP A 195 6.36 18.25 10.44
N PRO A 196 7.59 18.00 10.92
CA PRO A 196 8.32 16.78 10.60
C PRO A 196 7.66 15.51 11.15
N ARG A 197 6.79 15.64 12.17
CA ARG A 197 6.04 14.52 12.75
C ARG A 197 4.82 14.11 11.93
N LEU A 198 4.29 15.03 11.11
CA LEU A 198 3.21 14.72 10.18
C LEU A 198 3.79 13.84 9.06
N ARG A 199 3.42 12.57 9.06
CA ARG A 199 3.80 11.61 8.02
C ARG A 199 2.95 11.80 6.78
N PHE A 200 1.64 11.80 6.93
CA PHE A 200 0.73 11.97 5.80
C PHE A 200 -0.69 12.38 6.20
N VAL A 201 -1.47 12.79 5.20
CA VAL A 201 -2.85 13.26 5.34
C VAL A 201 -3.74 12.57 4.33
N TYR A 202 -4.85 12.00 4.80
CA TYR A 202 -5.91 11.53 3.91
C TYR A 202 -6.72 12.70 3.37
N VAL A 203 -6.82 12.77 2.04
CA VAL A 203 -7.53 13.81 1.32
C VAL A 203 -8.41 13.20 0.22
N PRO A 204 -9.55 13.82 -0.08
CA PRO A 204 -10.05 15.09 0.42
C PRO A 204 -10.73 15.00 1.79
N GLY A 205 -10.63 13.89 2.52
CA GLY A 205 -11.21 13.75 3.87
C GLY A 205 -12.72 13.51 3.89
N ALA A 206 -13.28 13.20 2.73
CA ALA A 206 -14.63 12.70 2.52
C ALA A 206 -14.50 11.27 1.97
N PHE A 207 -15.46 10.36 2.14
CA PHE A 207 -16.78 10.34 2.76
C PHE A 207 -16.71 9.65 4.13
N THR A 208 -17.47 8.57 4.35
CA THR A 208 -17.36 7.76 5.55
C THR A 208 -15.95 7.22 5.71
N TRP A 209 -15.48 7.16 6.97
CA TRP A 209 -14.08 6.90 7.35
C TRP A 209 -13.01 7.83 6.73
N ALA A 210 -13.44 8.92 6.07
CA ALA A 210 -12.61 9.83 5.27
C ALA A 210 -12.08 9.21 3.95
N GLU A 211 -12.83 8.26 3.38
CA GLU A 211 -12.47 7.49 2.19
C GLU A 211 -13.24 7.93 0.94
N PHE A 212 -12.54 8.03 -0.20
CA PHE A 212 -13.16 8.51 -1.43
C PHE A 212 -13.99 7.42 -2.11
N ASP A 213 -15.24 7.30 -1.69
CA ASP A 213 -16.28 6.41 -2.25
C ASP A 213 -17.18 7.14 -3.28
N TYR A 214 -17.62 6.42 -4.31
CA TYR A 214 -18.51 6.93 -5.35
C TYR A 214 -20.00 6.87 -4.99
N GLU A 215 -20.42 6.23 -3.89
CA GLU A 215 -21.83 6.10 -3.51
C GLU A 215 -22.55 7.46 -3.48
N MET A 216 -21.91 8.50 -2.92
CA MET A 216 -22.48 9.84 -2.84
C MET A 216 -22.53 10.56 -4.19
N VAL A 217 -21.54 10.30 -5.06
CA VAL A 217 -21.49 10.82 -6.43
C VAL A 217 -22.64 10.20 -7.24
N SER A 218 -22.79 8.87 -7.16
CA SER A 218 -23.88 8.12 -7.78
C SER A 218 -25.25 8.61 -7.32
N ALA A 219 -25.46 8.80 -6.01
CA ALA A 219 -26.71 9.34 -5.48
C ALA A 219 -27.05 10.73 -6.03
N ALA A 220 -26.05 11.57 -6.31
CA ALA A 220 -26.25 12.89 -6.90
C ALA A 220 -26.59 12.83 -8.40
N VAL A 221 -25.97 11.91 -9.13
CA VAL A 221 -26.30 11.63 -10.53
C VAL A 221 -27.73 11.10 -10.65
N GLU A 222 -28.13 10.16 -9.79
CA GLU A 222 -29.50 9.61 -9.76
C GLU A 222 -30.57 10.67 -9.43
N ALA A 223 -30.23 11.62 -8.56
CA ALA A 223 -31.09 12.77 -8.26
C ALA A 223 -31.22 13.75 -9.44
N GLY A 224 -30.32 13.68 -10.43
CA GLY A 224 -30.22 14.61 -11.55
C GLY A 224 -29.55 15.93 -11.19
N ASP A 225 -28.81 15.96 -10.07
CA ASP A 225 -28.15 17.15 -9.53
C ASP A 225 -26.64 17.21 -9.88
N LEU A 226 -26.10 16.13 -10.46
CA LEU A 226 -24.74 16.03 -10.97
C LEU A 226 -24.72 15.36 -12.35
N ASP A 227 -23.89 15.88 -13.25
CA ASP A 227 -23.58 15.25 -14.53
C ASP A 227 -22.07 15.03 -14.70
N GLU A 228 -21.70 14.18 -15.66
CA GLU A 228 -20.32 13.78 -15.96
C GLU A 228 -19.42 15.00 -16.23
N GLU A 229 -19.87 15.93 -17.06
CA GLU A 229 -19.09 17.13 -17.43
C GLU A 229 -18.78 17.98 -16.18
N THR A 230 -19.76 18.19 -15.31
CA THR A 230 -19.59 18.97 -14.08
C THR A 230 -18.65 18.27 -13.11
N TYR A 231 -18.81 16.95 -12.91
CA TYR A 231 -17.96 16.19 -12.00
C TYR A 231 -16.51 16.16 -12.46
N LEU A 232 -16.27 15.81 -13.73
CA LEU A 232 -14.91 15.73 -14.28
C LEU A 232 -14.25 17.10 -14.40
N ALA A 233 -15.02 18.18 -14.59
CA ALA A 233 -14.47 19.53 -14.55
C ALA A 233 -13.90 19.85 -13.16
N TRP A 234 -14.64 19.54 -12.08
CA TRP A 234 -14.17 19.71 -10.72
C TRP A 234 -12.97 18.80 -10.41
N TYR A 235 -13.10 17.50 -10.72
CA TYR A 235 -12.04 16.51 -10.49
C TYR A 235 -10.74 16.91 -11.19
N GLY A 236 -10.86 17.53 -12.37
CA GLY A 236 -9.75 18.02 -13.18
C GLY A 236 -8.85 19.07 -12.52
N HIS A 237 -9.26 19.71 -11.42
CA HIS A 237 -8.41 20.65 -10.68
C HIS A 237 -8.31 20.37 -9.17
N ALA A 238 -9.20 19.57 -8.58
CA ALA A 238 -9.22 19.34 -7.14
C ALA A 238 -7.86 18.85 -6.57
N TRP A 239 -7.16 17.99 -7.30
CA TRP A 239 -5.87 17.45 -6.85
C TRP A 239 -4.73 18.45 -7.02
N ASP A 240 -4.71 19.16 -8.15
CA ASP A 240 -3.76 20.26 -8.38
C ASP A 240 -3.91 21.36 -7.32
N ASP A 241 -5.15 21.67 -6.90
CA ASP A 241 -5.43 22.64 -5.83
C ASP A 241 -4.79 22.22 -4.49
N LEU A 242 -4.91 20.94 -4.13
CA LEU A 242 -4.32 20.37 -2.90
C LEU A 242 -2.79 20.33 -2.98
N VAL A 243 -2.24 19.88 -4.12
CA VAL A 243 -0.80 19.82 -4.36
C VAL A 243 -0.18 21.22 -4.34
N GLU A 244 -0.80 22.21 -4.99
CA GLU A 244 -0.36 23.61 -4.95
C GLU A 244 -0.38 24.16 -3.52
N LEU A 245 -1.42 23.82 -2.73
CA LEU A 245 -1.54 24.24 -1.35
C LEU A 245 -0.43 23.67 -0.46
N PHE A 246 -0.08 22.39 -0.62
CA PHE A 246 0.98 21.74 0.18
C PHE A 246 2.40 22.05 -0.31
N GLY A 247 2.56 22.43 -1.58
CA GLY A 247 3.84 22.80 -2.18
C GLY A 247 4.88 21.70 -2.06
N GLU A 248 6.03 21.99 -1.45
CA GLU A 248 7.11 21.01 -1.25
C GLU A 248 6.70 19.80 -0.38
N ASN A 249 5.60 19.92 0.38
CA ASN A 249 5.07 18.85 1.23
C ASN A 249 3.98 18.00 0.54
N ALA A 250 3.71 18.19 -0.75
CA ALA A 250 2.64 17.48 -1.47
C ALA A 250 2.78 15.95 -1.43
N HIS A 251 3.99 15.43 -1.29
CA HIS A 251 4.28 14.01 -1.12
C HIS A 251 3.62 13.36 0.13
N LYS A 252 3.15 14.17 1.08
CA LYS A 252 2.40 13.73 2.27
C LYS A 252 0.89 13.58 2.04
N LEU A 253 0.38 14.05 0.91
CA LEU A 253 -1.04 13.92 0.57
C LEU A 253 -1.31 12.51 0.09
N VAL A 254 -2.40 11.91 0.56
CA VAL A 254 -2.83 10.56 0.20
C VAL A 254 -4.25 10.61 -0.30
N PHE A 255 -4.44 10.26 -1.57
CA PHE A 255 -5.75 10.02 -2.14
C PHE A 255 -6.23 8.62 -1.75
N THR A 256 -7.47 8.50 -1.27
CA THR A 256 -8.02 7.24 -0.74
C THR A 256 -9.00 6.54 -1.70
N GLY A 257 -9.14 7.05 -2.93
CA GLY A 257 -9.97 6.41 -3.95
C GLY A 257 -9.20 5.37 -4.78
N GLU A 258 -9.93 4.61 -5.57
CA GLU A 258 -9.42 3.49 -6.36
C GLU A 258 -9.45 3.75 -7.88
N ASP A 259 -8.62 3.02 -8.62
CA ASP A 259 -8.77 2.93 -10.07
C ASP A 259 -9.97 2.03 -10.38
N TYR A 260 -10.67 2.29 -11.49
CA TYR A 260 -11.86 1.54 -11.89
C TYR A 260 -12.90 1.44 -10.77
N PRO A 261 -13.29 2.58 -10.18
CA PRO A 261 -14.25 2.57 -9.09
C PRO A 261 -15.62 2.11 -9.58
N PHE A 262 -16.49 1.70 -8.65
CA PHE A 262 -17.91 1.49 -8.92
C PHE A 262 -18.68 2.82 -9.09
N GLY A 263 -18.25 3.63 -10.07
CA GLY A 263 -18.73 4.97 -10.34
C GLY A 263 -19.89 5.05 -11.35
N PRO A 264 -20.60 6.18 -11.41
CA PRO A 264 -21.77 6.33 -12.28
C PRO A 264 -21.43 6.71 -13.72
N PHE A 265 -20.16 6.95 -14.07
CA PHE A 265 -19.72 7.45 -15.37
C PHE A 265 -18.95 6.42 -16.23
N GLY A 266 -18.85 5.16 -15.76
CA GLY A 266 -18.17 4.09 -16.49
C GLY A 266 -16.74 4.46 -16.83
N THR A 267 -16.29 4.24 -18.07
CA THR A 267 -14.88 4.50 -18.43
C THR A 267 -14.40 5.96 -18.25
N ALA A 268 -15.30 6.91 -17.98
CA ALA A 268 -14.95 8.29 -17.74
C ALA A 268 -14.49 8.57 -16.30
N ASP A 269 -14.86 7.71 -15.34
CA ASP A 269 -14.34 7.74 -13.97
C ASP A 269 -13.28 6.65 -13.68
N ASP A 270 -12.97 5.81 -14.66
CA ASP A 270 -11.75 5.01 -14.68
C ASP A 270 -10.50 5.90 -14.52
N LEU A 271 -9.49 5.40 -13.81
CA LEU A 271 -8.17 6.02 -13.66
C LEU A 271 -8.17 7.39 -12.98
N LEU A 272 -9.24 7.76 -12.30
CA LEU A 272 -9.29 8.98 -11.51
C LEU A 272 -8.30 8.93 -10.32
N ALA A 273 -8.09 7.77 -9.69
CA ALA A 273 -7.01 7.62 -8.70
C ALA A 273 -5.63 7.82 -9.32
N ARG A 274 -5.38 7.24 -10.51
CA ARG A 274 -4.16 7.51 -11.27
C ARG A 274 -3.95 9.00 -11.56
N GLN A 275 -5.00 9.74 -11.90
CA GLN A 275 -4.90 11.19 -12.11
C GLN A 275 -4.45 11.95 -10.85
N ALA A 276 -4.95 11.57 -9.66
CA ALA A 276 -4.50 12.16 -8.39
C ALA A 276 -3.01 11.85 -8.12
N VAL A 277 -2.56 10.63 -8.42
CA VAL A 277 -1.13 10.26 -8.34
C VAL A 277 -0.28 11.08 -9.31
N ASP A 278 -0.70 11.22 -10.57
CA ASP A 278 0.00 11.99 -11.59
C ASP A 278 0.07 13.49 -11.25
N ALA A 279 -0.89 14.01 -10.47
CA ALA A 279 -0.84 15.38 -9.93
C ALA A 279 0.25 15.57 -8.86
N GLY A 280 0.79 14.48 -8.29
CA GLY A 280 1.85 14.52 -7.28
C GLY A 280 1.37 14.18 -5.86
N MET A 281 0.44 13.24 -5.75
CA MET A 281 -0.05 12.71 -4.47
C MET A 281 0.39 11.25 -4.29
N GLY A 282 0.42 10.81 -3.03
CA GLY A 282 0.38 9.39 -2.68
C GLY A 282 -1.03 8.80 -2.83
N VAL A 283 -1.16 7.49 -2.61
CA VAL A 283 -2.41 6.75 -2.77
C VAL A 283 -2.57 5.69 -1.68
N ARG A 284 -3.82 5.42 -1.29
CA ARG A 284 -4.21 4.33 -0.39
C ARG A 284 -5.47 3.64 -0.91
N THR A 285 -5.48 2.31 -0.91
CA THR A 285 -6.63 1.46 -1.24
C THR A 285 -7.02 0.62 -0.02
N GLY A 286 -8.30 0.27 0.13
CA GLY A 286 -8.79 -0.49 1.29
C GLY A 286 -8.95 -2.01 1.08
N ILE A 287 -8.60 -2.58 -0.08
CA ILE A 287 -9.08 -3.93 -0.48
C ILE A 287 -8.00 -4.99 -0.70
N THR A 288 -6.78 -4.86 -0.15
CA THR A 288 -5.78 -5.92 -0.37
C THR A 288 -6.14 -7.27 0.23
N GLU A 289 -7.07 -7.32 1.20
CA GLU A 289 -7.62 -8.58 1.71
C GLU A 289 -8.29 -9.42 0.62
N LEU A 290 -8.95 -8.79 -0.36
CA LEU A 290 -9.43 -9.43 -1.59
C LEU A 290 -8.30 -9.53 -2.63
N ALA A 291 -7.23 -10.24 -2.28
CA ALA A 291 -5.98 -10.27 -3.03
C ALA A 291 -6.10 -10.72 -4.51
N ASN A 292 -7.22 -11.34 -4.91
CA ASN A 292 -7.48 -11.78 -6.28
C ASN A 292 -8.46 -10.90 -7.05
N PHE A 293 -8.94 -9.83 -6.45
CA PHE A 293 -9.98 -9.00 -7.01
C PHE A 293 -9.42 -7.61 -7.29
N HIS A 294 -9.66 -7.10 -8.52
CA HIS A 294 -9.51 -5.69 -8.88
C HIS A 294 -8.07 -5.16 -8.91
N LEU A 295 -7.26 -5.37 -7.87
CA LEU A 295 -5.91 -4.83 -7.74
C LEU A 295 -4.83 -5.48 -8.63
N ASN A 296 -5.19 -6.40 -9.52
CA ASN A 296 -4.26 -6.93 -10.54
C ASN A 296 -3.99 -5.90 -11.65
N GLU A 297 -4.97 -5.07 -12.01
CA GLU A 297 -4.82 -3.89 -12.87
C GLU A 297 -5.05 -2.61 -12.04
N ALA A 298 -3.97 -2.06 -11.50
CA ALA A 298 -4.03 -0.86 -10.66
C ALA A 298 -3.00 0.18 -11.14
N PRO A 299 -3.28 0.94 -12.22
CA PRO A 299 -2.32 1.87 -12.80
C PRO A 299 -1.81 2.98 -11.87
N ALA A 300 -2.58 3.43 -10.87
CA ALA A 300 -2.14 4.34 -9.82
C ALA A 300 -0.94 3.79 -9.03
N TYR A 301 -0.88 2.46 -8.89
CA TYR A 301 0.24 1.71 -8.30
C TYR A 301 1.25 1.23 -9.35
N GLY A 302 0.96 1.40 -10.64
CA GLY A 302 1.78 0.92 -11.75
C GLY A 302 1.61 -0.56 -12.08
N SER A 303 0.62 -1.25 -11.52
CA SER A 303 0.37 -2.68 -11.75
C SER A 303 -0.38 -2.92 -13.06
N SER A 304 0.01 -3.98 -13.79
CA SER A 304 -0.72 -4.47 -14.96
C SER A 304 -0.52 -5.97 -15.16
N ILE A 305 -1.51 -6.62 -15.77
CA ILE A 305 -1.48 -8.02 -16.18
C ILE A 305 -0.79 -8.12 -17.55
N GLN A 306 0.19 -9.00 -17.66
CA GLN A 306 0.90 -9.30 -18.89
C GLN A 306 0.15 -10.35 -19.73
N PRO A 307 0.47 -10.50 -21.03
CA PRO A 307 -0.22 -11.47 -21.89
C PRO A 307 -0.18 -12.93 -21.41
N ASP A 308 0.82 -13.30 -20.62
CA ASP A 308 0.99 -14.63 -20.01
C ASP A 308 0.31 -14.77 -18.63
N GLY A 309 -0.39 -13.72 -18.17
CA GLY A 309 -1.09 -13.68 -16.89
C GLY A 309 -0.23 -13.24 -15.70
N HIS A 310 1.08 -13.00 -15.87
CA HIS A 310 1.91 -12.46 -14.78
C HIS A 310 1.63 -10.99 -14.51
N LEU A 311 1.91 -10.55 -13.28
CA LEU A 311 1.81 -9.15 -12.89
C LEU A 311 3.17 -8.46 -13.00
N VAL A 312 3.17 -7.23 -13.51
CA VAL A 312 4.33 -6.34 -13.45
C VAL A 312 3.97 -5.02 -12.80
N VAL A 313 4.94 -4.41 -12.12
CA VAL A 313 4.80 -3.06 -11.55
C VAL A 313 5.82 -2.12 -12.19
N ASP A 314 5.34 -1.02 -12.76
CA ASP A 314 6.19 0.06 -13.25
C ASP A 314 6.78 0.87 -12.08
N GLU A 315 7.92 0.42 -11.58
CA GLU A 315 8.68 1.10 -10.51
C GLU A 315 9.36 2.39 -10.99
N SER A 316 9.27 2.77 -12.27
CA SER A 316 9.79 4.06 -12.76
C SER A 316 8.86 5.24 -12.46
N LEU A 317 7.64 4.95 -12.00
CA LEU A 317 6.66 5.97 -11.63
C LEU A 317 7.15 6.80 -10.43
N PRO A 318 6.89 8.13 -10.42
CA PRO A 318 7.33 9.00 -9.32
C PRO A 318 6.87 8.55 -7.93
N ILE A 319 5.69 7.92 -7.83
CA ILE A 319 5.13 7.46 -6.57
C ILE A 319 6.04 6.41 -5.87
N HIS A 320 6.83 5.66 -6.65
CA HIS A 320 7.77 4.64 -6.16
C HIS A 320 9.16 5.19 -5.85
N SER A 321 9.34 6.52 -5.82
CA SER A 321 10.62 7.17 -5.47
C SER A 321 11.04 7.02 -4.01
N GLY A 322 10.17 6.45 -3.17
CA GLY A 322 10.34 6.38 -1.70
C GLY A 322 9.90 7.65 -0.97
N GLY A 323 9.60 8.74 -1.67
CA GLY A 323 9.14 10.00 -1.05
C GLY A 323 7.63 10.07 -0.82
N PHE A 324 6.83 9.39 -1.65
CA PHE A 324 5.37 9.37 -1.54
C PHE A 324 4.89 8.25 -0.62
N ILE A 325 3.63 8.35 -0.23
CA ILE A 325 2.93 7.30 0.51
C ILE A 325 2.17 6.43 -0.48
N VAL A 326 2.45 5.13 -0.44
CA VAL A 326 1.80 4.09 -1.22
C VAL A 326 1.31 3.07 -0.21
N ALA A 327 0.00 3.07 0.03
CA ALA A 327 -0.55 2.39 1.19
C ALA A 327 -1.73 1.49 0.88
N THR A 328 -2.03 0.66 1.88
CA THR A 328 -3.29 -0.08 1.99
C THR A 328 -3.69 -0.28 3.45
N GLU A 329 -4.79 -1.00 3.65
CA GLU A 329 -5.32 -1.41 4.93
C GLU A 329 -5.39 -2.93 4.97
N ASN A 330 -5.09 -3.50 6.13
CA ASN A 330 -5.11 -4.95 6.35
C ASN A 330 -5.63 -5.23 7.77
N GLU A 331 -6.93 -5.03 7.96
CA GLU A 331 -7.61 -5.20 9.25
C GLU A 331 -8.93 -6.00 9.15
N CYS A 332 -9.47 -6.15 7.94
CA CYS A 332 -10.78 -6.73 7.71
C CYS A 332 -10.61 -8.19 7.26
N TYR A 333 -10.57 -9.13 8.19
CA TYR A 333 -10.56 -10.58 7.85
C TYR A 333 -11.79 -11.32 8.40
N THR A 334 -12.26 -10.90 9.56
CA THR A 334 -13.47 -11.42 10.22
C THR A 334 -14.38 -10.30 10.70
N ASP A 335 -14.25 -9.13 10.08
CA ASP A 335 -15.02 -7.91 10.33
C ASP A 335 -15.27 -7.20 8.98
N CYS A 336 -15.89 -6.01 9.00
CA CYS A 336 -16.17 -5.21 7.80
C CYS A 336 -17.05 -5.92 6.76
N GLY A 337 -17.79 -6.95 7.19
CA GLY A 337 -18.59 -7.82 6.31
C GLY A 337 -17.88 -9.09 5.84
N TYR A 338 -16.55 -9.19 5.99
CA TYR A 338 -15.77 -10.35 5.61
C TYR A 338 -15.76 -11.46 6.66
N GLN A 339 -15.60 -12.70 6.17
CA GLN A 339 -15.47 -13.89 7.02
C GLN A 339 -14.52 -14.90 6.37
N THR A 340 -13.54 -15.39 7.13
CA THR A 340 -12.70 -16.52 6.73
C THR A 340 -12.60 -17.57 7.83
N ASP A 341 -12.51 -18.84 7.43
CA ASP A 341 -12.17 -19.96 8.30
C ASP A 341 -10.65 -20.26 8.30
N ASP A 342 -9.87 -19.56 7.46
CA ASP A 342 -8.41 -19.64 7.38
C ASP A 342 -7.75 -18.25 7.43
N PRO A 343 -7.73 -17.59 8.60
CA PRO A 343 -7.15 -16.25 8.73
C PRO A 343 -5.67 -16.18 8.35
N TYR A 344 -4.92 -17.29 8.46
CA TYR A 344 -3.51 -17.29 8.08
C TYR A 344 -3.35 -17.10 6.58
N TYR A 345 -4.14 -17.82 5.78
CA TYR A 345 -4.15 -17.67 4.34
C TYR A 345 -4.50 -16.23 3.94
N SER A 346 -5.61 -15.68 4.44
CA SER A 346 -6.07 -14.34 4.05
C SER A 346 -5.03 -13.26 4.40
N VAL A 347 -4.48 -13.29 5.63
CA VAL A 347 -3.42 -12.35 6.06
C VAL A 347 -2.16 -12.49 5.21
N ARG A 348 -1.74 -13.72 4.89
CA ARG A 348 -0.55 -13.95 4.07
C ARG A 348 -0.75 -13.39 2.67
N GLN A 349 -1.88 -13.65 2.02
CA GLN A 349 -2.10 -13.22 0.63
C GLN A 349 -2.32 -11.72 0.51
N SER A 350 -3.01 -11.10 1.45
CA SER A 350 -3.21 -9.65 1.46
C SER A 350 -1.86 -8.90 1.58
N ASN A 351 -0.99 -9.38 2.46
CA ASN A 351 0.35 -8.83 2.62
C ASN A 351 1.25 -9.09 1.42
N LEU A 352 1.17 -10.28 0.80
CA LEU A 352 1.90 -10.56 -0.45
C LEU A 352 1.42 -9.64 -1.58
N LYS A 353 0.11 -9.42 -1.72
CA LYS A 353 -0.45 -8.48 -2.70
C LYS A 353 0.04 -7.05 -2.45
N ALA A 354 -0.01 -6.58 -1.21
CA ALA A 354 0.48 -5.25 -0.83
C ALA A 354 1.97 -5.05 -1.20
N LEU A 355 2.81 -6.04 -0.88
CA LEU A 355 4.24 -6.00 -1.21
C LEU A 355 4.51 -6.16 -2.72
N GLN A 356 3.69 -6.94 -3.43
CA GLN A 356 3.73 -6.99 -4.90
C GLN A 356 3.45 -5.61 -5.50
N LEU A 357 2.52 -4.83 -4.94
CA LEU A 357 2.22 -3.45 -5.35
C LEU A 357 3.22 -2.39 -4.83
N ARG A 358 4.33 -2.81 -4.20
CA ARG A 358 5.41 -1.95 -3.69
C ARG A 358 4.99 -0.94 -2.63
N MET A 359 3.96 -1.27 -1.86
CA MET A 359 3.48 -0.41 -0.77
C MET A 359 4.57 -0.19 0.29
N ASN A 360 4.58 1.00 0.88
CA ASN A 360 5.50 1.39 1.96
C ASN A 360 4.79 1.66 3.29
N TRP A 361 3.48 1.88 3.29
CA TRP A 361 2.71 2.06 4.52
C TRP A 361 1.53 1.10 4.55
N MET A 362 1.20 0.60 5.75
CA MET A 362 0.06 -0.30 5.91
C MET A 362 -0.70 0.06 7.18
N TYR A 363 -2.00 0.30 7.03
CA TYR A 363 -2.90 0.47 8.15
C TYR A 363 -3.24 -0.89 8.73
N VAL A 364 -3.11 -1.01 10.05
CA VAL A 364 -3.37 -2.25 10.78
C VAL A 364 -4.05 -1.94 12.10
N VAL A 365 -4.82 -2.89 12.62
CA VAL A 365 -5.26 -2.88 14.02
C VAL A 365 -4.79 -4.21 14.62
N PRO A 366 -3.87 -4.21 15.60
CA PRO A 366 -3.11 -5.41 15.95
C PRO A 366 -3.92 -6.70 16.19
N GLY A 367 -5.09 -6.57 16.83
CA GLY A 367 -6.02 -7.67 17.03
C GLY A 367 -6.67 -8.16 15.74
N PRO A 368 -7.50 -7.34 15.07
CA PRO A 368 -8.10 -7.65 13.76
C PRO A 368 -7.09 -8.09 12.69
N SER A 369 -5.88 -7.55 12.70
CA SER A 369 -4.79 -7.93 11.79
C SER A 369 -4.03 -9.20 12.18
N TYR A 370 -4.42 -9.90 13.26
CA TYR A 370 -3.81 -11.15 13.73
C TYR A 370 -2.29 -11.06 13.98
N MET A 371 -1.81 -9.90 14.45
CA MET A 371 -0.37 -9.66 14.62
C MET A 371 0.26 -10.55 15.69
N ALA A 372 -0.49 -10.88 16.75
CA ALA A 372 -0.02 -11.74 17.83
C ALA A 372 0.07 -13.21 17.41
N GLU A 373 -0.79 -13.65 16.49
CA GLU A 373 -0.87 -15.01 15.96
C GLU A 373 0.21 -15.27 14.91
N TYR A 374 0.54 -14.27 14.10
CA TYR A 374 1.51 -14.38 12.99
C TYR A 374 2.69 -13.40 13.12
N PRO A 375 3.40 -13.38 14.27
CA PRO A 375 4.38 -12.35 14.57
C PRO A 375 5.59 -12.38 13.63
N GLU A 376 6.04 -13.56 13.20
CA GLU A 376 7.17 -13.68 12.27
C GLU A 376 6.81 -13.16 10.87
N HIS A 377 5.56 -13.37 10.43
CA HIS A 377 5.09 -12.87 9.14
C HIS A 377 5.01 -11.34 9.16
N TRP A 378 4.39 -10.76 10.18
CA TRP A 378 4.30 -9.30 10.32
C TRP A 378 5.66 -8.63 10.53
N ASP A 379 6.60 -9.31 11.19
CA ASP A 379 7.99 -8.85 11.31
C ASP A 379 8.71 -8.80 9.95
N TRP A 380 8.44 -9.76 9.06
CA TRP A 380 8.90 -9.72 7.67
C TRP A 380 8.22 -8.59 6.89
N VAL A 381 6.89 -8.47 6.95
CA VAL A 381 6.12 -7.44 6.23
C VAL A 381 6.65 -6.04 6.53
N ARG A 382 6.80 -5.68 7.80
CA ARG A 382 7.29 -4.34 8.19
C ARG A 382 8.71 -4.05 7.69
N LEU A 383 9.55 -5.08 7.53
CA LEU A 383 10.93 -4.94 7.05
C LEU A 383 10.98 -4.86 5.52
N SER A 384 9.98 -5.44 4.85
CA SER A 384 9.84 -5.48 3.40
C SER A 384 9.10 -4.26 2.82
N LEU A 385 8.24 -3.60 3.61
CA LEU A 385 7.54 -2.37 3.19
C LEU A 385 8.54 -1.29 2.73
N GLY A 386 8.25 -0.67 1.59
CA GLY A 386 9.02 0.46 1.05
C GLY A 386 10.44 0.14 0.56
N GLN A 387 10.90 -1.10 0.67
CA GLN A 387 12.17 -1.52 0.08
C GLN A 387 12.12 -1.43 -1.45
N THR A 388 13.25 -1.10 -2.07
CA THR A 388 13.45 -1.20 -3.52
C THR A 388 14.23 -2.47 -3.88
N ALA A 389 14.34 -2.76 -5.18
CA ALA A 389 15.15 -3.88 -5.65
C ALA A 389 16.58 -3.81 -5.12
N GLU A 390 17.13 -2.61 -4.95
CA GLU A 390 18.48 -2.39 -4.46
C GLU A 390 18.61 -2.56 -2.94
N THR A 391 17.60 -2.14 -2.16
CA THR A 391 17.68 -2.11 -0.69
C THR A 391 17.07 -3.31 0.00
N SER A 392 16.18 -4.04 -0.69
CA SER A 392 15.54 -5.22 -0.11
C SER A 392 16.55 -6.33 0.17
N ALA A 393 16.36 -7.01 1.30
CA ALA A 393 17.15 -8.20 1.62
C ALA A 393 16.67 -9.44 0.87
N ASP A 394 15.44 -9.43 0.35
CA ASP A 394 14.83 -10.55 -0.34
C ASP A 394 14.10 -10.18 -1.64
N ALA A 395 14.03 -11.16 -2.53
CA ALA A 395 13.18 -11.23 -3.71
C ALA A 395 12.40 -12.54 -3.66
N TRP A 396 11.15 -12.55 -4.09
CA TRP A 396 10.28 -13.72 -3.90
C TRP A 396 9.23 -13.91 -4.98
N ALA A 397 8.80 -15.16 -5.12
CA ALA A 397 7.70 -15.61 -5.96
C ALA A 397 6.75 -16.50 -5.13
N ALA A 398 5.49 -16.11 -5.02
CA ALA A 398 4.40 -16.96 -4.57
C ALA A 398 3.80 -17.67 -5.77
N PHE A 399 3.99 -18.99 -5.80
CA PHE A 399 3.57 -19.86 -6.89
C PHE A 399 2.08 -20.10 -6.73
N ARG A 400 1.28 -19.61 -7.68
CA ARG A 400 -0.16 -19.73 -7.63
C ARG A 400 -0.77 -19.45 -8.99
N ASP A 401 -2.01 -19.87 -9.14
CA ASP A 401 -2.85 -19.44 -10.25
C ASP A 401 -4.25 -19.13 -9.71
N ALA A 402 -4.69 -17.88 -9.84
CA ALA A 402 -5.88 -17.38 -9.17
C ALA A 402 -6.82 -16.62 -10.11
N GLU A 403 -8.12 -16.78 -9.92
CA GLU A 403 -9.12 -16.08 -10.72
C GLU A 403 -9.23 -14.62 -10.29
N ASP A 404 -9.01 -13.71 -11.24
CA ASP A 404 -9.53 -12.35 -11.17
C ASP A 404 -10.65 -12.20 -12.20
N ARG A 405 -11.88 -12.37 -11.71
CA ARG A 405 -13.06 -12.34 -12.57
C ARG A 405 -13.44 -10.92 -12.97
N TYR A 406 -13.06 -9.91 -12.18
CA TYR A 406 -13.38 -8.51 -12.47
C TYR A 406 -12.89 -8.12 -13.87
N TRP A 407 -11.65 -8.50 -14.22
CA TRP A 407 -11.05 -8.20 -15.53
C TRP A 407 -11.47 -9.13 -16.66
N ALA A 408 -12.24 -10.18 -16.36
CA ALA A 408 -12.77 -11.13 -17.32
C ALA A 408 -14.18 -10.82 -17.79
N GLU A 409 -14.85 -9.87 -17.15
CA GLU A 409 -16.19 -9.44 -17.53
C GLU A 409 -16.16 -8.50 -18.73
N GLU A 410 -17.26 -8.49 -19.51
CA GLU A 410 -17.38 -7.70 -20.74
C GLU A 410 -17.27 -6.18 -20.50
N GLU A 411 -17.44 -5.73 -19.26
CA GLU A 411 -17.41 -4.33 -18.86
C GLU A 411 -15.97 -3.75 -18.82
N PHE A 412 -14.97 -4.59 -18.52
CA PHE A 412 -13.55 -4.20 -18.42
C PHE A 412 -12.62 -5.18 -19.14
N PRO A 413 -12.77 -5.38 -20.46
CA PRO A 413 -12.09 -6.47 -21.16
C PRO A 413 -10.57 -6.25 -21.17
N ARG A 414 -9.87 -7.07 -20.42
CA ARG A 414 -8.44 -7.32 -20.57
C ARG A 414 -8.26 -8.65 -21.30
N GLU A 415 -7.20 -8.77 -22.09
CA GLU A 415 -6.90 -10.01 -22.80
C GLU A 415 -5.53 -10.52 -22.35
N TRP A 416 -5.52 -11.74 -21.84
CA TRP A 416 -4.33 -12.55 -21.59
C TRP A 416 -4.69 -14.02 -21.83
N ASP A 417 -3.69 -14.87 -22.02
CA ASP A 417 -3.85 -16.17 -22.66
C ASP A 417 -4.83 -17.12 -21.93
N ASP A 418 -4.84 -17.11 -20.60
CA ASP A 418 -5.61 -18.04 -19.75
C ASP A 418 -6.63 -17.35 -18.83
N GLN A 419 -7.20 -16.21 -19.24
CA GLN A 419 -8.26 -15.51 -18.50
C GLN A 419 -9.39 -16.44 -17.98
N PRO A 420 -9.86 -16.30 -16.71
CA PRO A 420 -9.60 -15.24 -15.71
C PRO A 420 -8.36 -15.48 -14.82
N TRP A 421 -7.45 -16.37 -15.21
CA TRP A 421 -6.40 -16.83 -14.31
C TRP A 421 -5.15 -15.95 -14.34
N VAL A 422 -4.86 -15.28 -13.23
CA VAL A 422 -3.67 -14.46 -13.00
C VAL A 422 -2.61 -15.29 -12.29
N ARG A 423 -1.39 -15.26 -12.84
CA ARG A 423 -0.27 -16.08 -12.38
C ARG A 423 0.51 -15.35 -11.30
N ASN A 424 0.77 -16.09 -10.23
CA ASN A 424 1.69 -15.75 -9.16
C ASN A 424 1.42 -14.41 -8.43
N LEU A 425 2.10 -14.22 -7.30
CA LEU A 425 2.43 -12.89 -6.80
C LEU A 425 3.95 -12.83 -6.71
N GLU A 426 4.57 -11.78 -7.23
CA GLU A 426 6.02 -11.76 -7.43
C GLU A 426 6.62 -10.40 -7.09
N ARG A 427 7.82 -10.42 -6.52
CA ARG A 427 8.62 -9.24 -6.20
C ARG A 427 10.09 -9.54 -6.48
N TRP A 428 10.55 -9.06 -7.63
CA TRP A 428 11.93 -9.17 -8.15
C TRP A 428 12.48 -10.60 -8.34
N LEU A 429 11.64 -11.61 -8.16
CA LEU A 429 11.90 -13.00 -8.51
C LEU A 429 10.67 -13.50 -9.24
N VAL A 430 10.83 -13.86 -10.51
CA VAL A 430 9.73 -14.22 -11.42
C VAL A 430 9.87 -15.68 -11.80
N GLN A 431 8.81 -16.47 -11.68
CA GLN A 431 8.78 -17.82 -12.22
C GLN A 431 8.52 -17.75 -13.73
N VAL A 432 9.32 -18.48 -14.51
CA VAL A 432 9.22 -18.50 -15.97
C VAL A 432 8.92 -19.90 -16.46
N ASP A 433 7.92 -20.02 -17.32
CA ASP A 433 7.62 -21.26 -18.03
C ASP A 433 8.52 -21.42 -19.25
N GLU A 434 9.24 -22.53 -19.30
CA GLU A 434 10.00 -22.94 -20.48
C GLU A 434 10.01 -24.47 -20.63
N PRO A 435 10.38 -25.02 -21.79
CA PRO A 435 10.37 -26.47 -22.00
C PRO A 435 11.15 -27.22 -20.91
N GLY A 436 10.48 -28.13 -20.19
CA GLY A 436 11.05 -28.89 -19.10
C GLY A 436 10.95 -28.22 -17.72
N SER A 437 10.33 -27.03 -17.66
CA SER A 437 10.03 -26.31 -16.42
C SER A 437 8.71 -25.54 -16.49
N VAL A 438 7.72 -26.03 -17.24
CA VAL A 438 6.36 -25.45 -17.22
C VAL A 438 5.72 -25.78 -15.87
N ALA A 439 5.20 -24.77 -15.19
CA ALA A 439 4.49 -24.95 -13.93
C ALA A 439 3.02 -25.37 -14.17
N HIS A 440 2.52 -26.29 -13.36
CA HIS A 440 1.18 -26.86 -13.50
C HIS A 440 0.33 -26.57 -12.26
N ARG A 441 -0.96 -26.29 -12.45
CA ARG A 441 -1.92 -26.16 -11.33
C ARG A 441 -2.01 -27.47 -10.55
N THR A 442 -2.24 -27.34 -9.26
CA THR A 442 -2.51 -28.46 -8.36
C THR A 442 -3.70 -28.15 -7.46
N ASP A 443 -4.39 -29.20 -7.02
CA ASP A 443 -5.49 -29.12 -6.04
C ASP A 443 -4.98 -29.38 -4.60
N ALA A 444 -3.66 -29.33 -4.39
CA ALA A 444 -3.05 -29.60 -3.10
C ALA A 444 -3.39 -28.54 -2.04
N ASP A 445 -3.58 -27.30 -2.48
CA ASP A 445 -3.99 -26.17 -1.66
C ASP A 445 -4.88 -25.26 -2.53
N THR A 446 -6.16 -25.17 -2.17
CA THR A 446 -7.17 -24.51 -3.01
C THR A 446 -8.16 -23.76 -2.14
N HIS A 447 -8.30 -22.48 -2.45
CA HIS A 447 -9.21 -21.58 -1.77
C HIS A 447 -10.28 -21.11 -2.73
N VAL A 448 -11.51 -20.98 -2.25
CA VAL A 448 -12.67 -20.58 -3.06
C VAL A 448 -13.47 -19.57 -2.26
N ALA A 449 -13.62 -18.37 -2.82
CA ALA A 449 -14.35 -17.27 -2.22
C ALA A 449 -13.91 -17.02 -0.77
N ASP A 450 -12.60 -17.06 -0.51
CA ASP A 450 -12.06 -16.73 0.80
C ASP A 450 -12.36 -15.25 1.10
N LEU A 451 -12.86 -14.95 2.30
CA LEU A 451 -13.51 -13.68 2.68
C LEU A 451 -14.88 -13.46 2.03
N GLU A 452 -14.97 -13.51 0.69
CA GLU A 452 -16.22 -13.41 -0.07
C GLU A 452 -16.12 -13.87 -1.54
N GLU A 453 -17.23 -13.81 -2.29
CA GLU A 453 -17.35 -14.33 -3.67
C GLU A 453 -16.36 -13.71 -4.66
N ASP A 454 -16.09 -12.41 -4.51
CA ASP A 454 -15.25 -11.64 -5.43
C ASP A 454 -13.77 -12.04 -5.38
N ASN A 455 -13.31 -12.65 -4.29
CA ASN A 455 -11.93 -13.16 -4.17
C ASN A 455 -11.67 -14.44 -5.00
N GLY A 456 -12.70 -14.96 -5.69
CA GLY A 456 -12.55 -15.99 -6.72
C GLY A 456 -12.01 -17.33 -6.23
N MET A 457 -11.44 -18.11 -7.14
CA MET A 457 -10.75 -19.36 -6.82
C MET A 457 -9.23 -19.18 -6.94
N ALA A 458 -8.46 -19.73 -6.02
CA ALA A 458 -7.01 -19.73 -6.08
C ALA A 458 -6.45 -21.14 -5.89
N HIS A 459 -5.58 -21.56 -6.82
CA HIS A 459 -4.72 -22.73 -6.67
C HIS A 459 -3.38 -22.27 -6.12
N GLU A 460 -3.12 -22.58 -4.86
CA GLU A 460 -1.90 -22.18 -4.18
C GLU A 460 -0.86 -23.28 -4.27
N GLY A 461 0.35 -22.89 -4.64
CA GLY A 461 1.37 -23.81 -5.10
C GLY A 461 1.14 -24.30 -6.53
N LEU A 462 2.25 -24.54 -7.21
CA LEU A 462 2.29 -25.14 -8.53
C LEU A 462 3.14 -26.40 -8.49
N SER A 463 2.84 -27.35 -9.36
CA SER A 463 3.53 -28.63 -9.46
C SER A 463 4.37 -28.72 -10.73
N THR A 464 5.43 -29.51 -10.66
CA THR A 464 6.06 -30.07 -11.86
C THR A 464 5.14 -31.10 -12.51
N SER A 465 5.47 -31.55 -13.72
CA SER A 465 4.85 -32.73 -14.37
C SER A 465 5.93 -33.61 -14.98
N VAL A 466 6.43 -34.57 -14.19
CA VAL A 466 7.46 -35.53 -14.62
C VAL A 466 6.99 -36.33 -15.83
N ALA A 467 5.69 -36.65 -15.88
CA ALA A 467 5.09 -37.35 -17.00
C ALA A 467 5.17 -36.57 -18.32
N ASP A 468 5.06 -35.23 -18.26
CA ASP A 468 5.15 -34.34 -19.41
C ASP A 468 6.58 -33.84 -19.68
N GLY A 469 7.53 -34.18 -18.80
CA GLY A 469 8.94 -33.83 -18.90
C GLY A 469 9.32 -32.52 -18.19
N ASP A 470 8.36 -31.88 -17.51
CA ASP A 470 8.58 -30.70 -16.69
C ASP A 470 9.06 -31.13 -15.32
N THR A 471 10.35 -30.93 -15.05
CA THR A 471 11.07 -31.51 -13.89
C THR A 471 11.61 -30.45 -12.95
N GLY A 472 11.14 -29.22 -13.08
CA GLY A 472 11.56 -28.13 -12.23
C GLY A 472 10.81 -26.83 -12.52
N PHE A 473 11.23 -25.78 -11.84
CA PHE A 473 10.75 -24.42 -12.02
C PHE A 473 11.94 -23.51 -12.24
N VAL A 474 11.84 -22.64 -13.24
CA VAL A 474 12.85 -21.62 -13.50
C VAL A 474 12.43 -20.32 -12.82
N LEU A 475 13.40 -19.65 -12.23
CA LEU A 475 13.26 -18.35 -11.61
C LEU A 475 14.22 -17.36 -12.24
N GLU A 476 13.72 -16.18 -12.60
CA GLU A 476 14.50 -15.03 -13.06
C GLU A 476 14.54 -13.95 -11.97
N VAL A 477 15.74 -13.48 -11.65
CA VAL A 477 16.00 -12.43 -10.66
C VAL A 477 16.06 -11.08 -11.38
N ASP A 478 15.37 -10.06 -10.86
CA ASP A 478 15.45 -8.68 -11.35
C ASP A 478 16.92 -8.23 -11.38
N GLU A 479 17.34 -7.63 -12.49
CA GLU A 479 18.73 -7.21 -12.69
C GLU A 479 19.23 -6.26 -11.60
N ARG A 480 18.38 -5.35 -11.09
CA ARG A 480 18.74 -4.40 -10.03
C ARG A 480 18.98 -5.12 -8.71
N PHE A 481 18.12 -6.08 -8.39
CA PHE A 481 18.28 -6.93 -7.21
C PHE A 481 19.57 -7.78 -7.32
N ALA A 482 19.80 -8.38 -8.48
CA ALA A 482 20.99 -9.20 -8.73
C ALA A 482 22.28 -8.38 -8.66
N VAL A 483 22.29 -7.16 -9.22
CA VAL A 483 23.42 -6.22 -9.10
C VAL A 483 23.66 -5.83 -7.65
N ALA A 484 22.61 -5.56 -6.87
CA ALA A 484 22.74 -5.22 -5.46
C ALA A 484 23.17 -6.41 -4.58
N SER A 485 23.04 -7.64 -5.09
CA SER A 485 23.49 -8.88 -4.45
C SER A 485 24.93 -9.27 -4.84
N ASP A 486 25.60 -8.51 -5.72
CA ASP A 486 26.90 -8.89 -6.25
C ASP A 486 27.97 -8.99 -5.16
N GLY A 487 28.57 -10.18 -5.04
CA GLY A 487 29.58 -10.49 -4.03
C GLY A 487 29.05 -10.72 -2.62
N GLN A 488 27.73 -10.79 -2.43
CA GLN A 488 27.10 -11.26 -1.18
C GLN A 488 26.82 -12.76 -1.25
N ASP A 489 26.78 -13.38 -0.08
CA ASP A 489 26.27 -14.76 0.03
C ASP A 489 24.75 -14.71 -0.12
N ALA A 490 24.15 -15.78 -0.64
CA ALA A 490 22.71 -15.86 -0.80
C ALA A 490 22.19 -17.27 -0.49
N VAL A 491 20.96 -17.32 0.03
CA VAL A 491 20.20 -18.57 0.18
C VAL A 491 18.89 -18.48 -0.59
N LEU A 492 18.41 -19.62 -1.08
CA LEU A 492 17.04 -19.74 -1.56
C LEU A 492 16.22 -20.48 -0.50
N LYS A 493 15.17 -19.84 0.01
CA LYS A 493 14.14 -20.47 0.84
C LYS A 493 13.03 -20.98 -0.07
N VAL A 494 12.78 -22.28 -0.07
CA VAL A 494 11.74 -22.92 -0.89
C VAL A 494 10.73 -23.59 0.01
N THR A 495 9.48 -23.12 -0.03
CA THR A 495 8.35 -23.76 0.64
C THR A 495 7.71 -24.77 -0.28
N PHE A 496 7.75 -26.04 0.11
CA PHE A 496 7.29 -27.18 -0.68
C PHE A 496 6.36 -28.07 0.13
N LEU A 497 5.49 -28.79 -0.56
CA LEU A 497 4.67 -29.82 0.07
C LEU A 497 5.51 -31.10 0.17
N ASP A 498 5.83 -31.53 1.39
CA ASP A 498 6.72 -32.67 1.64
C ASP A 498 5.98 -34.00 1.43
N THR A 499 5.71 -34.31 0.17
CA THR A 499 5.03 -35.52 -0.32
C THR A 499 5.82 -36.15 -1.48
N GLY A 500 5.50 -37.40 -1.79
CA GLY A 500 6.13 -38.16 -2.86
C GLY A 500 7.55 -38.65 -2.52
N ASP A 501 8.17 -39.33 -3.48
CA ASP A 501 9.52 -39.85 -3.37
C ASP A 501 10.55 -38.94 -4.10
N GLY A 502 11.77 -38.90 -3.57
CA GLY A 502 12.94 -38.28 -4.20
C GLY A 502 13.34 -36.91 -3.66
N ALA A 503 14.40 -36.34 -4.23
CA ALA A 503 14.97 -35.06 -3.80
C ALA A 503 14.88 -33.98 -4.88
N PHE A 504 15.01 -32.72 -4.47
CA PHE A 504 15.17 -31.58 -5.38
C PHE A 504 16.37 -30.73 -4.98
N GLN A 505 16.91 -29.96 -5.91
CA GLN A 505 18.03 -29.05 -5.68
C GLN A 505 17.86 -27.76 -6.47
N VAL A 506 18.72 -26.77 -6.21
CA VAL A 506 18.75 -25.50 -6.96
C VAL A 506 19.94 -25.52 -7.90
N GLY A 507 19.67 -25.53 -9.20
CA GLY A 507 20.67 -25.38 -10.25
C GLY A 507 20.91 -23.91 -10.58
N THR A 508 22.17 -23.56 -10.81
CA THR A 508 22.62 -22.21 -11.19
C THR A 508 23.75 -22.32 -12.22
N ASP A 509 24.12 -21.21 -12.86
CA ASP A 509 25.30 -21.18 -13.76
C ASP A 509 26.61 -21.44 -13.00
N ALA A 510 26.65 -21.19 -11.69
CA ALA A 510 27.77 -21.46 -10.82
C ALA A 510 27.84 -22.93 -10.35
N GLY A 511 26.77 -23.71 -10.53
CA GLY A 511 26.65 -25.11 -10.13
C GLY A 511 25.36 -25.40 -9.38
N ASP A 512 25.24 -26.64 -8.91
CA ASP A 512 24.07 -27.13 -8.17
C ASP A 512 24.28 -26.96 -6.65
N SER A 513 23.20 -26.68 -5.94
CA SER A 513 23.15 -26.69 -4.48
C SER A 513 23.22 -28.12 -3.91
N ALA A 514 23.28 -28.24 -2.58
CA ALA A 514 22.99 -29.51 -1.92
C ALA A 514 21.51 -29.92 -2.13
N PRO A 515 21.20 -31.22 -2.23
CA PRO A 515 19.85 -31.70 -2.44
C PRO A 515 19.01 -31.64 -1.15
N VAL A 516 17.73 -31.30 -1.31
CA VAL A 516 16.69 -31.33 -0.30
C VAL A 516 15.95 -32.65 -0.41
N ALA A 517 16.15 -33.52 0.58
CA ALA A 517 15.44 -34.80 0.66
C ALA A 517 13.98 -34.58 1.09
N ARG A 518 13.04 -35.13 0.32
CA ARG A 518 11.63 -35.23 0.75
C ARG A 518 11.46 -36.45 1.66
N THR A 519 10.76 -36.25 2.77
CA THR A 519 10.56 -37.26 3.80
C THR A 519 9.14 -37.82 3.81
N GLY A 520 8.22 -37.21 3.05
CA GLY A 520 6.85 -37.68 2.91
C GLY A 520 5.98 -37.42 4.13
N SER A 521 6.21 -36.30 4.83
CA SER A 521 5.41 -35.91 6.00
C SER A 521 3.97 -35.51 5.66
N GLY A 522 3.71 -35.06 4.44
CA GLY A 522 2.41 -34.53 4.01
C GLY A 522 2.15 -33.09 4.43
N GLU A 523 3.14 -32.41 5.01
CA GLU A 523 3.03 -31.04 5.51
C GLU A 523 3.76 -30.05 4.58
N TRP A 524 3.35 -28.80 4.61
CA TRP A 524 4.12 -27.71 4.01
C TRP A 524 5.36 -27.43 4.85
N ARG A 525 6.52 -27.34 4.20
CA ARG A 525 7.82 -27.17 4.85
C ARG A 525 8.69 -26.22 4.05
N THR A 526 9.57 -25.49 4.73
CA THR A 526 10.52 -24.59 4.07
C THR A 526 11.95 -25.12 4.17
N ALA A 527 12.59 -25.30 3.03
CA ALA A 527 14.03 -25.56 2.93
C ALA A 527 14.79 -24.25 2.71
N THR A 528 15.69 -23.88 3.62
CA THR A 528 16.72 -22.86 3.38
C THR A 528 17.95 -23.54 2.76
N ILE A 529 18.31 -23.12 1.56
CA ILE A 529 19.32 -23.78 0.71
C ILE A 529 20.45 -22.79 0.42
N ALA A 530 21.69 -23.14 0.78
CA ALA A 530 22.87 -22.35 0.43
C ALA A 530 23.10 -22.40 -1.08
N LEU A 531 23.26 -21.23 -1.71
CA LEU A 531 23.60 -21.15 -3.13
C LEU A 531 25.12 -21.14 -3.31
N PRO A 532 25.65 -21.71 -4.42
CA PRO A 532 27.07 -21.60 -4.74
C PRO A 532 27.54 -20.14 -4.89
N ASP A 533 28.80 -19.87 -4.57
CA ASP A 533 29.41 -18.55 -4.79
C ASP A 533 29.20 -18.09 -6.25
N GLY A 534 28.65 -16.88 -6.44
CA GLY A 534 28.35 -16.33 -7.76
C GLY A 534 27.08 -16.88 -8.43
N ALA A 535 26.23 -17.59 -7.69
CA ALA A 535 24.91 -18.02 -8.14
C ALA A 535 23.98 -16.86 -8.48
N VAL A 536 24.17 -15.71 -7.83
CA VAL A 536 23.42 -14.47 -8.08
C VAL A 536 24.41 -13.30 -8.17
N GLY A 537 24.23 -12.45 -9.16
CA GLY A 537 25.07 -11.29 -9.40
C GLY A 537 24.69 -10.60 -10.71
N ALA A 538 25.39 -9.53 -11.08
CA ALA A 538 25.06 -8.75 -12.29
C ALA A 538 25.00 -9.59 -13.59
N ASP A 539 25.81 -10.65 -13.67
CA ASP A 539 25.86 -11.58 -14.81
C ASP A 539 25.18 -12.94 -14.51
N ALA A 540 24.52 -13.08 -13.35
CA ALA A 540 23.91 -14.32 -12.87
C ALA A 540 22.52 -14.05 -12.27
N THR A 541 21.49 -14.21 -13.09
CA THR A 541 20.10 -13.85 -12.77
C THR A 541 19.14 -15.03 -12.83
N ARG A 542 19.63 -16.26 -12.98
CA ARG A 542 18.79 -17.44 -13.23
C ARG A 542 19.04 -18.55 -12.22
N LEU A 543 17.95 -19.03 -11.63
CA LEU A 543 17.93 -20.18 -10.72
C LEU A 543 16.94 -21.22 -11.26
N ARG A 544 17.18 -22.50 -10.99
CA ARG A 544 16.22 -23.56 -11.30
C ARG A 544 16.02 -24.48 -10.11
N ILE A 545 14.81 -24.53 -9.56
CA ILE A 545 14.43 -25.54 -8.58
C ILE A 545 14.09 -26.80 -9.37
N ALA A 546 14.91 -27.85 -9.29
CA ALA A 546 14.78 -29.04 -10.13
C ALA A 546 14.78 -30.31 -9.29
N LEU A 547 14.01 -31.30 -9.73
CA LEU A 547 14.17 -32.68 -9.25
C LEU A 547 15.62 -33.12 -9.51
N ASP A 548 16.18 -33.85 -8.55
CA ASP A 548 17.55 -34.36 -8.65
C ASP A 548 17.65 -35.31 -9.87
N SER A 549 18.51 -34.97 -10.82
CA SER A 549 18.67 -35.73 -12.06
C SER A 549 19.23 -37.14 -11.85
N ASP A 550 19.85 -37.41 -10.69
CA ASP A 550 20.34 -38.74 -10.33
C ASP A 550 19.23 -39.64 -9.73
N ASP A 551 18.02 -39.10 -9.51
CA ASP A 551 16.87 -39.81 -8.96
C ASP A 551 15.84 -40.17 -10.04
N GLU A 552 16.07 -41.28 -10.76
CA GLU A 552 15.17 -41.79 -11.81
C GLU A 552 13.76 -42.17 -11.32
N GLY A 553 13.49 -42.09 -10.01
CA GLY A 553 12.21 -42.42 -9.38
C GLY A 553 11.46 -41.23 -8.78
N ALA A 554 11.92 -39.99 -9.00
CA ALA A 554 11.32 -38.81 -8.39
C ALA A 554 9.87 -38.54 -8.88
N ASP A 555 8.97 -38.29 -7.94
CA ASP A 555 7.60 -37.83 -8.21
C ASP A 555 7.54 -36.31 -8.41
N ASP A 556 6.39 -35.79 -8.84
CA ASP A 556 6.14 -34.36 -8.99
C ASP A 556 6.45 -33.58 -7.70
N LEU A 557 7.10 -32.43 -7.85
CA LEU A 557 7.39 -31.48 -6.79
C LEU A 557 6.33 -30.38 -6.79
N VAL A 558 5.77 -30.07 -5.62
CA VAL A 558 4.86 -28.94 -5.43
C VAL A 558 5.57 -27.86 -4.61
N VAL A 559 5.65 -26.64 -5.14
CA VAL A 559 6.24 -25.46 -4.50
C VAL A 559 5.18 -24.37 -4.40
N ARG A 560 5.07 -23.70 -3.24
CA ARG A 560 4.15 -22.56 -3.05
C ARG A 560 4.82 -21.21 -2.87
N PHE A 561 6.09 -21.20 -2.46
CA PHE A 561 6.81 -19.95 -2.23
C PHE A 561 8.31 -20.16 -2.40
N ALA A 562 8.96 -19.29 -3.15
CA ALA A 562 10.41 -19.22 -3.24
C ALA A 562 10.86 -17.80 -2.86
N ARG A 563 11.86 -17.70 -1.98
CA ARG A 563 12.39 -16.43 -1.49
C ARG A 563 13.92 -16.47 -1.52
N LEU A 564 14.50 -15.70 -2.42
CA LEU A 564 15.94 -15.48 -2.52
C LEU A 564 16.33 -14.42 -1.50
N VAL A 565 17.19 -14.77 -0.55
CA VAL A 565 17.60 -13.90 0.56
C VAL A 565 19.10 -13.64 0.49
N ARG A 566 19.49 -12.37 0.51
CA ARG A 566 20.90 -11.94 0.62
C ARG A 566 21.38 -12.09 2.04
N ILE A 567 22.66 -12.43 2.21
CA ILE A 567 23.31 -12.56 3.50
C ILE A 567 24.59 -11.73 3.44
N GLY A 568 24.68 -10.66 4.25
CA GLY A 568 25.92 -9.88 4.42
C GLY A 568 25.86 -8.41 4.07
#